data_AF-A0A7S1SAZ4-F1
#
_entry.id   AF-A0A7S1SAZ4-F1
#
_cell.length_a   1.000
_cell.length_b   1.000
_cell.length_c   1.000
_cell.angle_alpha   90.00
_cell.angle_beta   90.00
_cell.angle_gamma   90.00
#
_symmetry.space_group_name_H-M   'P 1'
#
loop_
_entity.id
_entity.type
_entity.pdbx_description
1 polymer ?
#
loop_
_entity_poly.entity_id
_entity_poly.type
_entity_poly.pdbx_seq_one_letter_code
_entity_poly.pdbx_strand_id
1 'polypeptide(L)'
;TNDVVRGAIIPLSAERRCSFAEIMNGGLPVEPGKMVTHNWGNLFSHLVAAIVADALEEEEFGDILAMLEDDIDELESWIRQSGSADRTYWVCAFSVSQHDGICGGNPHGTRDSVSGLLHAVCQCGKAKYWNDTPPLRADGEAIRCEMNKFD
;
A
#
# COMPACT_ATOMS: atom_id res chain seq x y z
N THR A 1 -2.01 0.78 -9.38
CA THR A 1 -1.72 0.22 -8.04
C THR A 1 -1.51 -1.29 -8.05
N ASN A 2 -2.26 -2.07 -8.83
CA ASN A 2 -2.08 -3.53 -8.96
C ASN A 2 -0.61 -3.96 -9.15
N ASP A 3 0.08 -3.34 -10.10
CA ASP A 3 1.48 -3.67 -10.41
C ASP A 3 2.40 -3.51 -9.21
N VAL A 4 2.25 -2.41 -8.46
CA VAL A 4 3.07 -2.15 -7.26
C VAL A 4 2.74 -3.15 -6.16
N VAL A 5 1.46 -3.45 -5.93
CA VAL A 5 1.08 -4.43 -4.89
C VAL A 5 1.63 -5.83 -5.22
N ARG A 6 1.45 -6.27 -6.46
CA ARG A 6 1.81 -7.61 -6.92
C ARG A 6 3.31 -7.77 -7.20
N GLY A 7 3.95 -6.73 -7.71
CA GLY A 7 5.35 -6.72 -8.14
C GLY A 7 6.35 -6.26 -7.08
N ALA A 8 5.94 -5.46 -6.10
CA ALA A 8 6.82 -4.95 -5.06
C ALA A 8 6.35 -5.29 -3.65
N ILE A 9 5.15 -4.87 -3.25
CA ILE A 9 4.67 -4.98 -1.86
C ILE A 9 4.60 -6.45 -1.41
N ILE A 10 3.95 -7.33 -2.17
CA ILE A 10 3.85 -8.76 -1.83
C ILE A 10 5.24 -9.43 -1.80
N PRO A 11 6.10 -9.30 -2.84
CA PRO A 11 7.43 -9.89 -2.83
C PRO A 11 8.32 -9.39 -1.69
N LEU A 12 8.39 -8.08 -1.45
CA LEU A 12 9.27 -7.48 -0.43
C LEU A 12 8.84 -7.80 1.00
N SER A 13 7.56 -8.13 1.22
CA SER A 13 7.05 -8.57 2.52
C SER A 13 6.94 -10.08 2.67
N ALA A 14 7.30 -10.87 1.64
CA ALA A 14 7.03 -12.31 1.59
C ALA A 14 7.80 -13.12 2.64
N GLU A 15 9.03 -12.72 2.98
CA GLU A 15 9.86 -13.43 3.95
C GLU A 15 9.20 -13.41 5.35
N ARG A 16 8.77 -12.22 5.80
CA ARG A 16 8.10 -12.04 7.10
C ARG A 16 6.60 -12.32 7.05
N ARG A 17 6.01 -12.41 5.86
CA ARG A 17 4.59 -12.69 5.62
C ARG A 17 3.66 -11.72 6.36
N CYS A 18 4.04 -10.44 6.39
CA CYS A 18 3.36 -9.38 7.14
C CYS A 18 2.88 -8.26 6.21
N SER A 19 2.28 -7.20 6.76
CA SER A 19 2.04 -5.98 5.99
C SER A 19 3.37 -5.36 5.53
N PHE A 20 3.35 -4.58 4.45
CA PHE A 20 4.56 -3.90 4.01
C PHE A 20 4.93 -2.75 4.95
N ALA A 21 3.94 -2.12 5.58
CA ALA A 21 4.17 -1.14 6.65
C ALA A 21 5.00 -1.71 7.81
N GLU A 22 4.79 -2.97 8.20
CA GLU A 22 5.62 -3.64 9.21
C GLU A 22 7.08 -3.88 8.77
N ILE A 23 7.34 -3.97 7.46
CA ILE A 23 8.71 -3.97 6.93
C ILE A 23 9.31 -2.58 7.08
N MET A 24 8.62 -1.55 6.58
CA MET A 24 9.12 -0.16 6.57
C MET A 24 9.38 0.39 7.97
N ASN A 25 8.52 0.04 8.93
CA ASN A 25 8.63 0.53 10.31
C ASN A 25 9.49 -0.37 11.22
N GLY A 26 10.22 -1.34 10.66
CA GLY A 26 11.05 -2.26 11.44
C GLY A 26 10.24 -3.11 12.45
N GLY A 27 8.96 -3.35 12.17
CA GLY A 27 8.03 -4.04 13.07
C GLY A 27 7.51 -3.21 14.24
N LEU A 28 7.85 -1.93 14.33
CA LEU A 28 7.35 -1.04 15.37
C LEU A 28 5.97 -0.49 14.99
N PRO A 29 5.02 -0.43 15.94
CA PRO A 29 3.77 0.29 15.75
C PRO A 29 4.04 1.79 15.53
N VAL A 30 3.37 2.39 14.54
CA VAL A 30 3.45 3.83 14.27
C VAL A 30 2.03 4.37 14.16
N GLU A 31 1.71 5.38 14.96
CA GLU A 31 0.38 5.99 14.96
C GLU A 31 0.14 6.82 13.68
N PRO A 32 -1.03 6.69 13.03
CA PRO A 32 -1.34 7.47 11.84
C PRO A 32 -1.64 8.92 12.19
N GLY A 33 -1.05 9.86 11.45
CA GLY A 33 -1.56 11.23 11.36
C GLY A 33 -2.73 11.34 10.39
N LYS A 34 -2.68 10.56 9.29
CA LYS A 34 -3.73 10.49 8.25
C LYS A 34 -3.89 9.05 7.76
N MET A 35 -5.11 8.68 7.37
CA MET A 35 -5.42 7.41 6.70
C MET A 35 -5.78 7.68 5.25
N VAL A 36 -5.25 6.85 4.35
CA VAL A 36 -5.40 7.01 2.91
C VAL A 36 -5.80 5.68 2.29
N THR A 37 -6.94 5.67 1.59
CA THR A 37 -7.39 4.52 0.81
C THR A 37 -6.93 4.63 -0.63
N HIS A 38 -6.54 3.50 -1.23
CA HIS A 38 -6.17 3.44 -2.64
C HIS A 38 -7.32 2.87 -3.47
N ASN A 39 -7.33 3.22 -4.76
CA ASN A 39 -8.11 2.52 -5.77
C ASN A 39 -7.17 1.66 -6.63
N TRP A 40 -7.55 0.40 -6.84
CA TRP A 40 -6.79 -0.55 -7.66
C TRP A 40 -6.57 -0.09 -9.11
N GLY A 41 -7.55 0.62 -9.67
CA GLY A 41 -7.54 1.13 -11.04
C GLY A 41 -6.71 2.41 -11.25
N ASN A 42 -6.31 3.10 -10.17
CA ASN A 42 -5.51 4.32 -10.28
C ASN A 42 -4.03 4.02 -10.46
N LEU A 43 -3.30 4.98 -11.03
CA LEU A 43 -1.84 4.97 -11.06
C LEU A 43 -1.30 5.11 -9.63
N PHE A 44 -0.29 4.30 -9.30
CA PHE A 44 0.29 4.33 -7.96
C PHE A 44 1.10 5.62 -7.74
N SER A 45 1.79 6.11 -8.76
CA SER A 45 2.51 7.39 -8.72
C SER A 45 1.59 8.56 -8.36
N HIS A 46 0.36 8.60 -8.90
CA HIS A 46 -0.61 9.64 -8.56
C HIS A 46 -1.02 9.61 -7.08
N LEU A 47 -1.16 8.41 -6.49
CA LEU A 47 -1.45 8.27 -5.06
C LEU A 47 -0.28 8.82 -4.23
N VAL A 48 0.95 8.46 -4.56
CA VAL A 48 2.14 8.95 -3.86
C VAL A 48 2.27 10.47 -4.01
N ALA A 49 2.10 10.99 -5.23
CA ALA A 49 2.14 12.42 -5.51
C ALA A 49 1.11 13.20 -4.68
N ALA A 50 -0.14 12.70 -4.61
CA ALA A 50 -1.19 13.33 -3.81
C ALA A 50 -0.89 13.33 -2.30
N ILE A 51 -0.30 12.24 -1.78
CA ILE A 51 0.13 12.17 -0.36
C ILE A 51 1.24 13.18 -0.09
N VAL A 52 2.23 13.26 -0.97
CA VAL A 52 3.37 14.17 -0.81
C VAL A 52 2.93 15.63 -0.95
N ALA A 53 2.04 15.94 -1.90
CA ALA A 53 1.44 17.28 -2.01
C ALA A 53 0.70 17.69 -0.72
N ASP A 54 -0.14 16.80 -0.18
CA ASP A 54 -0.82 17.04 1.11
C ASP A 54 0.17 17.18 2.29
N ALA A 55 1.29 16.46 2.26
CA ALA A 55 2.35 16.57 3.27
C ALA A 55 3.10 17.91 3.17
N LEU A 56 3.28 18.43 1.95
CA LEU A 56 3.92 19.71 1.65
C LEU A 56 2.96 20.91 1.72
N GLU A 57 1.66 20.66 1.92
CA GLU A 57 0.60 21.67 1.91
C GLU A 57 0.41 22.36 0.55
N GLU A 58 0.68 21.63 -0.53
CA GLU A 58 0.44 22.07 -1.90
C GLU A 58 -1.01 21.80 -2.32
N GLU A 59 -1.59 22.70 -3.12
CA GLU A 59 -2.97 22.59 -3.59
C GLU A 59 -3.14 21.56 -4.72
N GLU A 60 -2.09 21.33 -5.50
CA GLU A 60 -2.06 20.41 -6.64
C GLU A 60 -0.87 19.45 -6.55
N PHE A 61 -1.01 18.23 -7.10
CA PHE A 61 0.06 17.22 -7.08
C PHE A 61 0.82 17.10 -8.41
N GLY A 62 0.50 17.93 -9.41
CA GLY A 62 1.07 17.83 -10.76
C GLY A 62 2.58 17.97 -10.78
N ASP A 63 3.11 19.00 -10.12
CA ASP A 63 4.55 19.24 -10.03
C ASP A 63 5.25 18.13 -9.22
N ILE A 64 4.63 17.69 -8.13
CA ILE A 64 5.12 16.56 -7.33
C ILE A 64 5.20 15.28 -8.16
N LEU A 65 4.20 15.04 -9.02
CA LEU A 65 4.19 13.89 -9.92
C LEU A 65 5.35 13.96 -10.93
N ALA A 66 5.59 15.13 -11.53
CA ALA A 66 6.72 15.30 -12.44
C ALA A 66 8.07 15.05 -11.72
N MET A 67 8.24 15.60 -10.51
CA MET A 67 9.47 15.36 -9.73
C MET A 67 9.63 13.90 -9.28
N LEU A 68 8.54 13.16 -9.04
CA LEU A 68 8.62 11.72 -8.75
C LEU A 68 9.18 10.92 -9.94
N GLU A 69 8.99 11.40 -11.16
CA GLU A 69 9.43 10.71 -12.39
C GLU A 69 10.83 11.15 -12.81
N ASP A 70 11.14 12.43 -12.71
CA ASP A 70 12.36 13.02 -13.28
C ASP A 70 13.41 13.42 -12.24
N ASP A 71 13.01 13.86 -11.03
CA ASP A 71 13.88 14.58 -10.08
C ASP A 71 13.65 14.19 -8.60
N ILE A 72 13.66 12.88 -8.31
CA ILE A 72 13.31 12.36 -6.97
C ILE A 72 14.22 12.91 -5.85
N ASP A 73 15.50 13.15 -6.13
CA ASP A 73 16.44 13.72 -5.16
C ASP A 73 16.05 15.15 -4.74
N GLU A 74 15.52 15.95 -5.67
CA GLU A 74 15.05 17.30 -5.39
C GLU A 74 13.77 17.25 -4.56
N LEU A 75 12.85 16.32 -4.87
CA LEU A 75 11.65 16.11 -4.09
C LEU A 75 11.96 15.67 -2.65
N GLU A 76 12.91 14.74 -2.46
CA GLU A 76 13.36 14.34 -1.13
C GLU A 76 13.96 15.52 -0.36
N SER A 77 14.75 16.36 -1.03
CA SER A 77 15.32 17.57 -0.45
C SER A 77 14.23 18.54 0.01
N TRP A 78 13.19 18.74 -0.79
CA TRP A 78 12.05 19.60 -0.45
C TRP A 78 11.30 19.07 0.78
N ILE A 79 10.95 17.76 0.80
CA ILE A 79 10.27 17.12 1.94
C ILE A 79 11.06 17.29 3.25
N ARG A 80 12.39 17.21 3.19
CA ARG A 80 13.24 17.43 4.37
C ARG A 80 13.25 18.89 4.81
N GLN A 81 13.38 19.81 3.85
CA GLN A 81 13.45 21.25 4.12
C GLN A 81 12.13 21.83 4.64
N SER A 82 10.98 21.28 4.21
CA SER A 82 9.65 21.68 4.69
C SER A 82 9.36 21.19 6.11
N GLY A 83 10.16 20.26 6.65
CA GLY A 83 9.87 19.58 7.92
C GLY A 83 8.71 18.58 7.83
N SER A 84 8.31 18.17 6.62
CA SER A 84 7.18 17.25 6.42
C SER A 84 7.56 15.77 6.52
N ALA A 85 8.86 15.47 6.60
CA ALA A 85 9.39 14.09 6.59
C ALA A 85 8.85 13.18 7.71
N ASP A 86 8.45 13.77 8.85
CA ASP A 86 7.95 13.01 10.01
C ASP A 86 6.42 12.79 9.99
N ARG A 87 5.71 13.28 8.97
CA ARG A 87 4.27 13.06 8.84
C ARG A 87 3.98 11.59 8.52
N THR A 88 3.12 10.96 9.33
CA THR A 88 2.77 9.55 9.15
C THR A 88 1.45 9.37 8.41
N TYR A 89 1.51 8.71 7.27
CA TYR A 89 0.35 8.32 6.46
C TYR A 89 0.18 6.80 6.48
N TRP A 90 -1.00 6.34 6.90
CA TRP A 90 -1.40 4.95 6.74
C TRP A 90 -2.08 4.77 5.40
N VAL A 91 -1.34 4.21 4.45
CA VAL A 91 -1.85 3.90 3.11
C VAL A 91 -2.32 2.46 3.10
N CYS A 92 -3.59 2.19 2.76
CA CYS A 92 -4.12 0.84 2.89
C CYS A 92 -3.39 -0.20 2.04
N ALA A 93 -2.80 0.18 0.89
CA ALA A 93 -1.95 -0.71 0.09
C ALA A 93 -0.74 -1.26 0.88
N PHE A 94 -0.20 -0.47 1.81
CA PHE A 94 0.95 -0.83 2.65
C PHE A 94 0.56 -1.43 3.99
N SER A 95 -0.48 -0.89 4.64
CA SER A 95 -0.89 -1.26 6.00
C SER A 95 -1.71 -2.55 6.07
N VAL A 96 -2.41 -2.91 4.99
CA VAL A 96 -3.09 -4.20 4.86
C VAL A 96 -2.05 -5.28 4.56
N SER A 97 -2.07 -6.36 5.35
CA SER A 97 -1.32 -7.57 5.09
C SER A 97 -1.88 -8.29 3.88
N GLN A 98 -1.27 -8.06 2.72
CA GLN A 98 -1.60 -8.76 1.49
C GLN A 98 -1.42 -10.29 1.65
N HIS A 99 -0.59 -10.72 2.60
CA HIS A 99 -0.37 -12.13 2.93
C HIS A 99 -1.52 -12.79 3.68
N ASP A 100 -2.35 -12.02 4.38
CA ASP A 100 -3.57 -12.53 5.04
C ASP A 100 -4.81 -12.45 4.12
N GLY A 101 -4.67 -11.86 2.93
CA GLY A 101 -5.72 -11.79 1.91
C GLY A 101 -5.29 -12.37 0.57
N ILE A 102 -4.84 -11.50 -0.35
CA ILE A 102 -4.82 -11.80 -1.79
C ILE A 102 -3.54 -12.43 -2.33
N CYS A 103 -2.47 -12.57 -1.54
CA CYS A 103 -1.15 -12.90 -2.11
C CYS A 103 -1.08 -14.28 -2.82
N GLY A 104 -1.89 -15.24 -2.38
CA GLY A 104 -1.84 -16.63 -2.85
C GLY A 104 -2.62 -16.90 -4.15
N GLY A 105 -3.29 -15.90 -4.72
CA GLY A 105 -4.10 -16.08 -5.92
C GLY A 105 -4.19 -14.83 -6.77
N ASN A 106 -4.40 -15.02 -8.08
CA ASN A 106 -4.70 -13.96 -9.04
C ASN A 106 -6.03 -14.28 -9.75
N PRO A 107 -7.17 -14.20 -9.05
CA PRO A 107 -8.46 -14.66 -9.58
C PRO A 107 -8.95 -13.83 -10.76
N HIS A 108 -8.50 -12.58 -10.88
CA HIS A 108 -8.87 -11.67 -11.97
C HIS A 108 -7.91 -11.74 -13.16
N GLY A 109 -6.86 -12.59 -13.10
CA GLY A 109 -5.89 -12.72 -14.17
C GLY A 109 -5.18 -11.42 -14.53
N THR A 110 -4.94 -10.55 -13.55
CA THR A 110 -4.29 -9.25 -13.79
C THR A 110 -2.87 -9.46 -14.28
N ARG A 111 -2.43 -8.55 -15.15
CA ARG A 111 -1.13 -8.57 -15.82
C ARG A 111 -0.36 -7.32 -15.47
N ASP A 112 0.94 -7.48 -15.33
CA ASP A 112 1.88 -6.38 -15.20
C ASP A 112 1.79 -5.49 -16.44
N SER A 113 1.56 -4.19 -16.24
CA SER A 113 1.27 -3.26 -17.35
C SER A 113 2.45 -3.04 -18.28
N VAL A 114 3.68 -3.28 -17.82
CA VAL A 114 4.90 -3.06 -18.61
C VAL A 114 5.27 -4.32 -19.40
N SER A 115 5.34 -5.48 -18.74
CA SER A 115 5.76 -6.74 -19.35
C SER A 115 4.63 -7.53 -20.02
N GLY A 116 3.37 -7.24 -19.67
CA GLY A 116 2.20 -8.00 -20.11
C GLY A 116 2.09 -9.41 -19.51
N LEU A 117 3.01 -9.79 -18.63
CA LEU A 117 3.02 -11.09 -17.98
C LEU A 117 1.97 -11.15 -16.87
N LEU A 118 1.43 -12.33 -16.60
CA LEU A 118 0.56 -12.53 -15.44
C LEU A 118 1.35 -12.26 -14.16
N HIS A 119 0.74 -11.54 -13.22
CA HIS A 119 1.36 -11.38 -11.92
C HIS A 119 1.57 -12.74 -11.24
N ALA A 120 2.77 -12.93 -10.71
CA ALA A 120 3.12 -14.11 -9.93
C ALA A 120 2.25 -14.19 -8.66
N VAL A 121 2.01 -15.42 -8.21
CA VAL A 121 1.32 -15.71 -6.95
C VAL A 121 2.33 -16.10 -5.89
N CYS A 122 2.12 -15.62 -4.67
CA CYS A 122 2.97 -15.91 -3.54
C CYS A 122 2.74 -17.33 -3.04
N GLN A 123 3.83 -18.05 -2.73
CA GLN A 123 3.78 -19.43 -2.22
C GLN A 123 3.99 -19.50 -0.70
N CYS A 124 3.76 -18.41 0.04
CA CYS A 124 4.06 -18.35 1.48
C CYS A 124 3.22 -19.30 2.36
N GLY A 125 2.12 -19.84 1.82
CA GLY A 125 1.24 -20.78 2.52
C GLY A 125 0.46 -20.17 3.70
N LYS A 126 0.53 -18.85 3.90
CA LYS A 126 -0.20 -18.18 4.99
C LYS A 126 -1.71 -18.31 4.79
N ALA A 127 -2.43 -18.65 5.85
CA ALA A 127 -3.89 -18.73 5.86
C ALA A 127 -4.51 -17.38 5.45
N LYS A 128 -5.62 -17.43 4.71
CA LYS A 128 -6.36 -16.23 4.28
C LYS A 128 -7.57 -16.03 5.17
N TYR A 129 -7.85 -14.79 5.53
CA TYR A 129 -9.01 -14.39 6.31
C TYR A 129 -9.89 -13.50 5.44
N TRP A 130 -10.99 -14.08 4.97
CA TRP A 130 -11.99 -13.39 4.15
C TRP A 130 -13.09 -12.79 5.03
N ASN A 131 -13.98 -11.99 4.45
CA ASN A 131 -14.98 -11.26 5.23
C ASN A 131 -16.00 -12.18 5.95
N ASP A 132 -16.12 -13.43 5.53
CA ASP A 132 -16.96 -14.46 6.15
C ASP A 132 -16.19 -15.40 7.11
N THR A 133 -14.89 -15.15 7.34
CA THR A 133 -14.04 -16.02 8.15
C THR A 133 -14.21 -15.72 9.66
N PRO A 134 -14.69 -16.66 10.49
CA PRO A 134 -14.88 -16.41 11.93
C PRO A 134 -13.57 -16.10 12.69
N PRO A 135 -13.63 -15.37 13.83
CA PRO A 135 -14.83 -14.81 14.45
C PRO A 135 -15.35 -13.57 13.72
N LEU A 136 -16.69 -13.42 13.69
CA LEU A 136 -17.38 -12.29 13.10
C LEU A 136 -17.74 -11.24 14.17
N ARG A 137 -17.71 -9.97 13.78
CA ARG A 137 -18.27 -8.84 14.53
C ARG A 137 -19.80 -8.90 14.52
N ALA A 138 -20.43 -8.02 15.30
CA ALA A 138 -21.90 -7.96 15.39
C ALA A 138 -22.59 -7.56 14.06
N ASP A 139 -21.86 -6.88 13.17
CA ASP A 139 -22.31 -6.51 11.82
C ASP A 139 -22.12 -7.63 10.78
N GLY A 140 -21.56 -8.78 11.19
CA GLY A 140 -21.31 -9.93 10.33
C GLY A 140 -19.95 -9.93 9.64
N GLU A 141 -19.12 -8.90 9.83
CA GLU A 141 -17.80 -8.84 9.22
C GLU A 141 -16.72 -9.57 10.02
N ALA A 142 -15.79 -10.23 9.34
CA ALA A 142 -14.71 -10.96 9.98
C ALA A 142 -13.72 -10.03 10.71
N ILE A 143 -13.41 -10.35 11.97
CA ILE A 143 -12.47 -9.59 12.80
C ILE A 143 -11.04 -9.63 12.22
N ARG A 144 -10.70 -10.71 11.51
CA ARG A 144 -9.35 -10.93 10.95
C ARG A 144 -9.23 -10.58 9.48
N CYS A 145 -10.32 -10.18 8.82
CA CYS A 145 -10.27 -9.79 7.42
C CYS A 145 -9.53 -8.45 7.30
N GLU A 146 -8.38 -8.47 6.64
CA GLU A 146 -7.56 -7.30 6.46
C GLU A 146 -8.22 -6.19 5.63
N MET A 147 -9.22 -6.54 4.79
CA MET A 147 -9.95 -5.55 3.99
C MET A 147 -10.75 -4.61 4.88
N ASN A 148 -11.24 -5.09 6.03
CA ASN A 148 -12.09 -4.35 6.95
C ASN A 148 -11.28 -3.37 7.84
N LYS A 149 -9.96 -3.20 7.61
CA LYS A 149 -9.10 -2.29 8.38
C LYS A 149 -9.33 -0.81 8.04
N PHE A 150 -9.89 -0.52 6.87
CA PHE A 150 -10.09 0.83 6.34
C PHE A 150 -11.56 1.12 5.99
N ASP A 151 -12.46 0.21 6.35
CA ASP A 151 -13.92 0.33 6.22
C ASP A 151 -14.51 0.86 7.54
#